data_AF-A0A1I3XUL4-F1
#
_entry.id   AF-A0A1I3XUL4-F1
#
_cell.length_a   1.000
_cell.length_b   1.000
_cell.length_c   1.000
_cell.angle_alpha   90.00
_cell.angle_beta   90.00
_cell.angle_gamma   90.00
#
_symmetry.space_group_name_H-M   'P 1'
#
loop_
_entity.id
_entity.type
_entity.pdbx_description
1 polymer ?
#
loop_
_entity_poly.entity_id
_entity_poly.type
_entity_poly.pdbx_seq_one_letter_code
_entity_poly.pdbx_strand_id
1 'polypeptide(L)'
;MRATCRSGAGRTRGSTRSRPRAFLFRQRPARGLGSVRFHDWRPAFDAYAHLPNVGRFREQVDALCEFVATAAPDQEQSRDLDLLLAVGRLFALVVHGQLILEQAGLTGLDEDVLDEMFAVLVRDFSAHAVELHGKDSATARQQDWALGAIRRPVADAARSARVWERGEALAGAYEMAP
;
A
#
# COMPACT_ATOMS: atom_id res chain seq x y z
N MET A 1 35.73 34.87 6.15
CA MET A 1 36.14 35.89 5.17
C MET A 1 34.89 36.36 4.43
N ARG A 2 34.47 37.60 4.73
CA ARG A 2 33.46 38.49 4.12
C ARG A 2 32.09 37.91 3.69
N ALA A 3 31.09 38.30 4.48
CA ALA A 3 29.70 38.49 4.07
C ALA A 3 29.56 39.74 3.18
N THR A 4 28.70 39.67 2.16
CA THR A 4 27.97 40.81 1.59
C THR A 4 26.77 40.30 0.78
N CYS A 5 25.56 40.59 1.24
CA CYS A 5 24.35 40.57 0.43
C CYS A 5 23.68 41.94 0.61
N ARG A 6 23.45 42.69 -0.48
CA ARG A 6 22.65 43.91 -0.46
C ARG A 6 21.89 44.10 -1.76
N SER A 7 20.65 44.57 -1.60
CA SER A 7 19.74 45.21 -2.57
C SER A 7 19.10 44.28 -3.62
N GLY A 8 17.80 44.21 -3.84
CA GLY A 8 16.70 45.15 -3.55
C GLY A 8 16.02 45.56 -4.86
N ALA A 9 14.85 44.99 -5.17
CA ALA A 9 13.81 45.41 -6.12
C ALA A 9 12.74 44.29 -6.11
N GLY A 10 11.43 44.48 -6.04
CA GLY A 10 10.56 45.48 -6.67
C GLY A 10 9.38 44.67 -7.26
N ARG A 11 8.14 45.09 -6.97
CA ARG A 11 6.86 44.39 -7.19
C ARG A 11 6.63 43.82 -8.60
N THR A 12 5.78 42.79 -8.71
CA THR A 12 4.48 42.89 -9.44
C THR A 12 3.61 41.64 -9.19
N ARG A 13 2.31 41.86 -8.92
CA ARG A 13 1.26 40.83 -8.90
C ARG A 13 0.87 40.47 -10.33
N GLY A 14 0.41 39.22 -10.52
CA GLY A 14 -0.56 38.87 -11.55
C GLY A 14 -0.01 38.18 -12.79
N SER A 15 -0.06 36.85 -12.80
CA SER A 15 -0.16 36.04 -14.02
C SER A 15 -0.54 34.62 -13.64
N THR A 16 -1.83 34.29 -13.75
CA THR A 16 -2.33 32.92 -13.87
C THR A 16 -1.75 32.35 -15.17
N ARG A 17 -0.54 31.79 -15.07
CA ARG A 17 0.11 31.09 -16.18
C ARG A 17 -0.12 29.61 -15.99
N SER A 18 -1.14 29.09 -16.68
CA SER A 18 -1.20 27.68 -17.04
C SER A 18 0.14 27.30 -17.66
N ARG A 19 0.96 26.53 -16.93
CA ARG A 19 2.20 25.98 -17.45
C ARG A 19 2.26 24.48 -17.20
N PRO A 20 2.66 23.72 -18.23
CA PRO A 20 2.07 22.44 -18.56
C PRO A 20 2.94 21.29 -18.05
N ARG A 21 2.34 20.11 -17.87
CA ARG A 21 2.83 18.70 -17.92
C ARG A 21 4.33 18.34 -17.78
N ALA A 22 5.28 19.20 -18.10
CA ALA A 22 6.74 19.01 -18.03
C ALA A 22 7.31 18.84 -16.61
N PHE A 23 6.62 19.29 -15.55
CA PHE A 23 7.07 19.05 -14.18
C PHE A 23 6.94 17.56 -13.77
N LEU A 24 5.91 16.85 -14.26
CA LEU A 24 5.69 15.42 -13.97
C LEU A 24 6.83 14.52 -14.48
N PHE A 25 7.50 14.91 -15.56
CA PHE A 25 8.58 14.14 -16.18
C PHE A 25 9.98 14.59 -15.74
N ARG A 26 10.10 15.62 -14.91
CA ARG A 26 11.37 16.07 -14.30
C ARG A 26 11.48 15.55 -12.88
N GLN A 27 11.35 14.23 -12.71
CA GLN A 27 11.59 13.60 -11.42
C GLN A 27 13.08 13.76 -11.08
N ARG A 28 13.36 14.30 -9.90
CA ARG A 28 14.73 14.31 -9.36
C ARG A 28 15.18 12.85 -9.20
N PRO A 29 16.49 12.54 -9.38
CA PRO A 29 17.00 11.21 -9.07
C PRO A 29 16.54 10.81 -7.67
N ALA A 30 15.86 9.67 -7.55
CA ALA A 30 15.42 9.13 -6.28
C ALA A 30 16.66 8.82 -5.42
N ARG A 31 17.09 9.80 -4.62
CA ARG A 31 18.18 9.68 -3.65
C ARG A 31 17.59 9.56 -2.26
N GLY A 32 18.16 8.68 -1.42
CA GLY A 32 17.77 8.56 -0.01
C GLY A 32 16.65 7.55 0.29
N LEU A 33 16.07 6.88 -0.71
CA LEU A 33 15.10 5.81 -0.45
C LEU A 33 15.71 4.63 0.34
N GLY A 34 16.99 4.34 0.12
CA GLY A 34 17.72 3.31 0.89
C GLY A 34 18.00 3.67 2.36
N SER A 35 17.78 4.93 2.77
CA SER A 35 17.88 5.34 4.19
C SER A 35 16.53 5.33 4.91
N VAL A 36 15.43 5.12 4.19
CA VAL A 36 14.10 4.96 4.80
C VAL A 36 14.09 3.63 5.52
N ARG A 37 14.05 3.67 6.85
CA ARG A 37 13.82 2.47 7.65
C ARG A 37 12.32 2.26 7.76
N PHE A 38 11.86 1.08 7.40
CA PHE A 38 10.52 0.66 7.77
C PHE A 38 10.51 0.48 9.29
N HIS A 39 9.62 1.22 9.96
CA HIS A 39 9.39 1.07 11.40
C HIS A 39 8.76 -0.29 11.69
N ASP A 40 8.73 -0.68 12.97
CA ASP A 40 8.00 -1.88 13.36
C ASP A 40 6.54 -1.73 12.92
N TRP A 41 6.10 -2.63 12.04
CA TRP A 41 4.77 -2.61 11.44
C TRP A 41 3.73 -3.23 12.39
N ARG A 42 4.15 -4.08 13.32
CA ARG A 42 3.27 -4.84 14.21
C ARG A 42 2.33 -3.95 15.03
N PRO A 43 2.76 -2.81 15.62
CA PRO A 43 1.89 -1.96 16.42
C PRO A 43 0.66 -1.44 15.65
N ALA A 44 0.81 -1.10 14.37
CA ALA A 44 -0.31 -0.62 13.56
C ALA A 44 -1.35 -1.73 13.34
N PHE A 45 -0.90 -2.97 13.10
CA PHE A 45 -1.79 -4.12 12.95
C PHE A 45 -2.42 -4.58 14.26
N ASP A 46 -1.65 -4.56 15.35
CA ASP A 46 -2.12 -5.01 16.67
C ASP A 46 -3.20 -4.08 17.22
N ALA A 47 -3.12 -2.76 16.94
CA ALA A 47 -4.14 -1.79 17.34
C ALA A 47 -5.53 -2.03 16.71
N TYR A 48 -5.58 -2.70 15.56
CA TYR A 48 -6.82 -2.99 14.81
C TYR A 48 -7.09 -4.50 14.69
N ALA A 49 -6.41 -5.33 15.48
CA ALA A 49 -6.53 -6.78 15.41
C ALA A 49 -7.93 -7.32 15.76
N HIS A 50 -8.78 -6.50 16.39
CA HIS A 50 -10.19 -6.83 16.63
C HIS A 50 -11.03 -6.85 15.35
N LEU A 51 -10.57 -6.19 14.27
CA LEU A 51 -11.24 -6.19 12.99
C LEU A 51 -10.93 -7.49 12.22
N PRO A 52 -11.95 -8.26 11.79
CA PRO A 52 -11.75 -9.59 11.24
C PRO A 52 -10.83 -9.64 10.02
N ASN A 53 -10.96 -8.72 9.07
CA ASN A 53 -10.15 -8.72 7.85
C ASN A 53 -8.75 -8.16 8.08
N VAL A 54 -8.58 -7.24 9.04
CA VAL A 54 -7.23 -6.80 9.48
C VAL A 54 -6.47 -7.98 10.07
N GLY A 55 -7.11 -8.76 10.94
CA GLY A 55 -6.53 -10.00 11.50
C GLY A 55 -6.16 -11.01 10.41
N ARG A 56 -7.02 -11.23 9.41
CA ARG A 56 -6.71 -12.12 8.27
C ARG A 56 -5.58 -11.63 7.40
N PHE A 57 -5.52 -10.33 7.15
CA PHE A 57 -4.40 -9.79 6.38
C PHE A 57 -3.09 -9.90 7.17
N ARG A 58 -3.10 -9.67 8.49
CA ARG A 58 -1.94 -9.87 9.37
C ARG A 58 -1.37 -11.29 9.27
N GLU A 59 -2.22 -12.32 9.22
CA GLU A 59 -1.78 -13.70 8.97
C GLU A 59 -1.02 -13.84 7.64
N GLN A 60 -1.47 -13.16 6.58
CA GLN A 60 -0.80 -13.16 5.27
C GLN A 60 0.53 -12.39 5.32
N VAL A 61 0.60 -11.30 6.09
CA VAL A 61 1.85 -10.56 6.34
C VAL A 61 2.88 -11.44 7.06
N ASP A 62 2.46 -12.15 8.11
CA ASP A 62 3.33 -13.08 8.83
C ASP A 62 3.81 -14.21 7.89
N ALA A 63 2.93 -14.75 7.03
CA ALA A 63 3.31 -15.72 6.00
C ALA A 63 4.33 -15.17 5.00
N LEU A 64 4.23 -13.88 4.60
CA LEU A 64 5.22 -13.24 3.73
C LEU A 64 6.56 -13.04 4.43
N CYS A 65 6.55 -12.76 5.73
CA CYS A 65 7.78 -12.70 6.53
C CYS A 65 8.48 -14.06 6.56
N GLU A 66 7.73 -15.16 6.71
CA GLU A 66 8.26 -16.52 6.60
C GLU A 66 8.80 -16.83 5.19
N PHE A 67 8.10 -16.40 4.14
CA PHE A 67 8.58 -16.54 2.76
C PHE A 67 9.93 -15.89 2.56
N VAL A 68 10.09 -14.64 2.99
CA VAL A 68 11.35 -13.91 2.85
C VAL A 68 12.48 -14.58 3.64
N ALA A 69 12.17 -15.16 4.81
CA ALA A 69 13.17 -15.85 5.61
C ALA A 69 13.59 -17.21 5.04
N THR A 70 12.71 -17.89 4.31
CA THR A 70 12.87 -19.33 4.02
C THR A 70 12.86 -19.71 2.54
N ALA A 71 12.26 -18.89 1.68
CA ALA A 71 12.01 -19.17 0.27
C ALA A 71 12.16 -17.91 -0.62
N ALA A 72 12.91 -16.91 -0.15
CA ALA A 72 13.19 -15.71 -0.93
C ALA A 72 13.86 -16.04 -2.27
N PRO A 73 13.60 -15.23 -3.32
CA PRO A 73 14.28 -15.39 -4.60
C PRO A 73 15.80 -15.42 -4.48
N ASP A 74 16.45 -16.41 -5.10
CA ASP A 74 17.90 -16.51 -5.11
C ASP A 74 18.57 -15.56 -6.13
N GLN A 75 19.88 -15.67 -6.29
CA GLN A 75 20.65 -14.79 -7.18
C GLN A 75 20.29 -14.98 -8.67
N GLU A 76 19.87 -16.17 -9.08
CA GLU A 76 19.46 -16.45 -10.45
C GLU A 76 18.05 -15.89 -10.69
N GLN A 77 17.13 -16.17 -9.77
CA GLN A 77 15.77 -15.64 -9.76
C GLN A 77 15.73 -14.10 -9.64
N SER A 78 16.76 -13.47 -9.07
CA SER A 78 16.88 -12.01 -9.01
C SER A 78 17.02 -11.34 -10.39
N ARG A 79 17.22 -12.11 -11.45
CA ARG A 79 17.22 -11.62 -12.84
C ARG A 79 15.86 -11.81 -13.52
N ASP A 80 14.96 -12.58 -12.91
CA ASP A 80 13.59 -12.75 -13.37
C ASP A 80 12.71 -11.60 -12.86
N LEU A 81 12.46 -10.65 -13.75
CA LEU A 81 11.65 -9.49 -13.43
C LEU A 81 10.19 -9.86 -13.12
N ASP A 82 9.64 -10.91 -13.75
CA ASP A 82 8.25 -11.30 -13.56
C ASP A 82 8.02 -11.94 -12.19
N LEU A 83 8.97 -12.74 -11.71
CA LEU A 83 8.96 -13.28 -10.35
C LEU A 83 9.14 -12.16 -9.32
N LEU A 84 10.13 -11.29 -9.51
CA LEU A 84 10.37 -10.17 -8.60
C LEU A 84 9.18 -9.21 -8.54
N LEU A 85 8.49 -8.98 -9.66
CA LEU A 85 7.30 -8.15 -9.69
C LEU A 85 6.12 -8.80 -8.92
N ALA A 86 5.97 -10.13 -8.97
CA ALA A 86 4.97 -10.84 -8.18
C ALA A 86 5.22 -10.71 -6.67
N VAL A 87 6.45 -10.93 -6.23
CA VAL A 87 6.84 -10.74 -4.82
C VAL A 87 6.71 -9.27 -4.41
N GLY A 88 7.11 -8.35 -5.29
CA GLY A 88 7.03 -6.91 -5.05
C GLY A 88 5.61 -6.41 -4.84
N ARG A 89 4.61 -6.97 -5.54
CA ARG A 89 3.19 -6.63 -5.32
C ARG A 89 2.68 -7.10 -3.96
N LEU A 90 3.05 -8.30 -3.53
CA LEU A 90 2.73 -8.79 -2.18
C LEU A 90 3.32 -7.87 -1.10
N PHE A 91 4.60 -7.50 -1.25
CA PHE A 91 5.25 -6.55 -0.36
C PHE A 91 4.57 -5.17 -0.37
N ALA A 92 4.23 -4.66 -1.56
CA ALA A 92 3.55 -3.37 -1.68
C ALA A 92 2.22 -3.37 -0.92
N LEU A 93 1.41 -4.44 -1.00
CA LEU A 93 0.16 -4.53 -0.24
C LEU A 93 0.39 -4.44 1.27
N VAL A 94 1.44 -5.07 1.80
CA VAL A 94 1.79 -4.99 3.22
C VAL A 94 2.08 -3.55 3.64
N VAL A 95 2.90 -2.84 2.87
CA VAL A 95 3.24 -1.44 3.14
C VAL A 95 2.00 -0.54 3.05
N HIS A 96 1.12 -0.76 2.06
CA HIS A 96 -0.13 -0.01 1.96
C HIS A 96 -1.07 -0.32 3.13
N GLY A 97 -1.18 -1.57 3.54
CA GLY A 97 -1.96 -1.97 4.72
C GLY A 97 -1.52 -1.24 5.98
N GLN A 98 -0.21 -1.19 6.25
CA GLN A 98 0.34 -0.42 7.37
C GLN A 98 -0.06 1.06 7.28
N LEU A 99 0.16 1.70 6.13
CA LEU A 99 -0.13 3.12 5.95
C LEU A 99 -1.63 3.42 6.11
N ILE A 100 -2.51 2.54 5.63
CA ILE A 100 -3.96 2.66 5.80
C ILE A 100 -4.32 2.64 7.29
N LEU A 101 -3.76 1.73 8.09
CA LEU A 101 -4.03 1.63 9.52
C LEU A 101 -3.53 2.86 10.29
N GLU A 102 -2.34 3.35 9.97
CA GLU A 102 -1.80 4.57 10.57
C GLU A 102 -2.67 5.78 10.26
N GLN A 103 -3.10 5.94 9.00
CA GLN A 103 -3.99 7.03 8.60
C GLN A 103 -5.39 6.90 9.19
N ALA A 104 -5.91 5.67 9.34
CA ALA A 104 -7.20 5.44 9.98
C ALA A 104 -7.21 5.96 11.42
N GLY A 105 -6.13 5.74 12.18
CA GLY A 105 -5.98 6.26 13.54
C GLY A 105 -5.92 7.78 13.60
N LEU A 106 -5.28 8.43 12.63
CA LEU A 106 -5.15 9.89 12.58
C LEU A 106 -6.45 10.59 12.15
N THR A 107 -7.24 9.95 11.29
CA THR A 107 -8.45 10.54 10.71
C THR A 107 -9.72 10.16 11.46
N GLY A 108 -9.65 9.16 12.36
CA GLY A 108 -10.84 8.57 12.98
C GLY A 108 -11.72 7.86 11.95
N LEU A 109 -11.09 7.16 11.00
CA LEU A 109 -11.81 6.43 9.96
C LEU A 109 -12.74 5.39 10.60
N ASP A 110 -13.94 5.28 10.05
CA ASP A 110 -14.94 4.32 10.47
C ASP A 110 -14.43 2.88 10.33
N GLU A 111 -14.58 2.09 11.39
CA GLU A 111 -14.04 0.73 11.45
C GLU A 111 -14.73 -0.23 10.47
N ASP A 112 -16.01 -0.03 10.13
CA ASP A 112 -16.70 -0.86 9.13
C ASP A 112 -16.11 -0.63 7.74
N VAL A 113 -15.79 0.63 7.40
CA VAL A 113 -15.13 1.00 6.14
C VAL A 113 -13.71 0.44 6.10
N LEU A 114 -12.96 0.59 7.21
CA LEU A 114 -11.61 0.07 7.33
C LEU A 114 -11.57 -1.45 7.12
N ASP A 115 -12.48 -2.19 7.77
CA ASP A 115 -12.52 -3.64 7.63
C ASP A 115 -12.91 -4.10 6.21
N GLU A 116 -13.79 -3.36 5.51
CA GLU A 116 -14.09 -3.61 4.09
C GLU A 116 -12.90 -3.31 3.16
N MET A 117 -12.12 -2.26 3.42
CA MET A 117 -10.87 -2.01 2.69
C MET A 117 -9.90 -3.18 2.86
N PHE A 118 -9.77 -3.72 4.07
CA PHE A 118 -8.93 -4.88 4.34
C PHE A 118 -9.48 -6.17 3.71
N ALA A 119 -10.80 -6.31 3.56
CA ALA A 119 -11.39 -7.42 2.82
C ALA A 119 -10.93 -7.43 1.34
N VAL A 120 -10.71 -6.25 0.74
CA VAL A 120 -10.12 -6.11 -0.61
C VAL A 120 -8.65 -6.51 -0.59
N LEU A 121 -7.85 -5.98 0.35
CA LEU A 121 -6.42 -6.31 0.45
C LEU A 121 -6.16 -7.82 0.62
N VAL A 122 -7.00 -8.52 1.38
CA VAL A 122 -6.91 -10.00 1.54
C VAL A 122 -7.14 -10.73 0.22
N ARG A 123 -8.08 -10.25 -0.62
CA ARG A 123 -8.34 -10.83 -1.95
C ARG A 123 -7.18 -10.55 -2.90
N ASP A 124 -6.69 -9.31 -2.93
CA ASP A 124 -5.60 -8.91 -3.80
C ASP A 124 -4.30 -9.66 -3.46
N PHE A 125 -4.01 -9.82 -2.16
CA PHE A 125 -2.88 -10.63 -1.70
C PHE A 125 -3.01 -12.06 -2.21
N SER A 126 -4.19 -12.66 -2.07
CA SER A 126 -4.45 -14.02 -2.53
C SER A 126 -4.33 -14.15 -4.06
N ALA A 127 -4.77 -13.15 -4.81
CA ALA A 127 -4.62 -13.12 -6.27
C ALA A 127 -3.13 -13.07 -6.68
N HIS A 128 -2.33 -12.25 -6.00
CA HIS A 128 -0.88 -12.18 -6.24
C HIS A 128 -0.14 -13.44 -5.80
N ALA A 129 -0.60 -14.12 -4.74
CA ALA A 129 -0.07 -15.42 -4.36
C ALA A 129 -0.32 -16.46 -5.46
N VAL A 130 -1.54 -16.53 -6.02
CA VAL A 130 -1.84 -17.40 -7.18
C VAL A 130 -0.96 -17.04 -8.38
N GLU A 131 -0.72 -15.76 -8.64
CA GLU A 131 0.16 -15.35 -9.73
C GLU A 131 1.61 -15.79 -9.50
N LEU A 132 2.12 -15.70 -8.26
CA LEU A 132 3.45 -16.18 -7.88
C LEU A 132 3.59 -17.69 -8.12
N HIS A 133 2.58 -18.47 -7.72
CA HIS A 133 2.54 -19.91 -7.94
C HIS A 133 2.71 -20.26 -9.44
N GLY A 134 2.14 -19.46 -10.33
CA GLY A 134 2.16 -19.69 -11.77
C GLY A 134 3.39 -19.18 -12.52
N LYS A 135 4.41 -18.63 -11.85
CA LYS A 135 5.63 -18.15 -12.54
C LYS A 135 6.52 -19.32 -12.96
N ASP A 136 7.10 -19.24 -14.16
CA ASP A 136 7.95 -20.29 -14.73
C ASP A 136 9.18 -20.60 -13.85
N SER A 137 9.72 -19.58 -13.20
CA SER A 137 10.87 -19.70 -12.31
C SER A 137 10.50 -20.01 -10.85
N ALA A 138 9.21 -20.12 -10.51
CA ALA A 138 8.81 -20.44 -9.14
C ALA A 138 9.21 -21.87 -8.78
N THR A 139 9.94 -22.02 -7.69
CA THR A 139 10.30 -23.35 -7.16
C THR A 139 9.10 -24.02 -6.52
N ALA A 140 9.13 -25.36 -6.40
CA ALA A 140 8.07 -26.12 -5.72
C ALA A 140 7.79 -25.59 -4.30
N ARG A 141 8.83 -25.19 -3.57
CA ARG A 141 8.69 -24.60 -2.23
C ARG A 141 7.95 -23.25 -2.26
N GLN A 142 8.24 -22.40 -3.25
CA GLN A 142 7.57 -21.10 -3.42
C GLN A 142 6.11 -21.29 -3.86
N GLN A 143 5.84 -22.32 -4.67
CA GLN A 143 4.48 -22.72 -5.07
C GLN A 143 3.66 -23.22 -3.88
N ASP A 144 4.22 -24.12 -3.07
CA ASP A 144 3.57 -24.62 -1.86
C ASP A 144 3.27 -23.48 -0.88
N TRP A 145 4.23 -22.57 -0.69
CA TRP A 145 4.01 -21.36 0.11
C TRP A 145 2.86 -20.51 -0.46
N ALA A 146 2.86 -20.27 -1.77
CA ALA A 146 1.86 -19.43 -2.42
C ALA A 146 0.44 -19.97 -2.21
N LEU A 147 0.23 -21.28 -2.35
CA LEU A 147 -1.06 -21.91 -2.05
C LEU A 147 -1.41 -21.80 -0.55
N GLY A 148 -0.42 -22.00 0.33
CA GLY A 148 -0.57 -21.86 1.78
C GLY A 148 -0.86 -20.43 2.26
N ALA A 149 -0.56 -19.40 1.44
CA ALA A 149 -0.78 -18.00 1.77
C ALA A 149 -2.16 -17.44 1.34
N ILE A 150 -2.93 -18.21 0.56
CA ILE A 150 -4.27 -17.82 0.11
C ILE A 150 -5.23 -17.79 1.29
N ARG A 151 -5.99 -16.69 1.43
CA ARG A 151 -7.03 -16.53 2.45
C ARG A 151 -8.31 -15.99 1.83
N ARG A 152 -9.44 -16.46 2.35
CA ARG A 152 -10.74 -15.86 2.05
C ARG A 152 -11.01 -14.74 3.07
N PRO A 153 -11.44 -13.54 2.64
CA PRO A 153 -11.85 -12.50 3.56
C PRO A 153 -13.10 -12.92 4.35
N VAL A 154 -13.25 -12.36 5.55
CA VAL A 154 -14.38 -12.59 6.43
C VAL A 154 -15.57 -11.78 5.91
N ALA A 155 -16.56 -12.50 5.37
CA ALA A 155 -17.78 -11.91 4.86
C ALA A 155 -18.71 -11.51 6.01
N ASP A 156 -19.23 -10.28 5.95
CA ASP A 156 -20.27 -9.78 6.85
C ASP A 156 -21.23 -8.92 6.01
N ALA A 157 -22.38 -9.49 5.67
CA ALA A 157 -23.36 -8.82 4.83
C ALA A 157 -23.96 -7.57 5.51
N ALA A 158 -24.05 -7.55 6.84
CA ALA A 158 -24.60 -6.42 7.57
C ALA A 158 -23.61 -5.26 7.57
N ARG A 159 -22.31 -5.53 7.78
CA ARG A 159 -21.26 -4.52 7.63
C ARG A 159 -21.23 -3.96 6.21
N SER A 160 -21.22 -4.82 5.20
CA SER A 160 -21.21 -4.37 3.80
C SER A 160 -22.43 -3.49 3.47
N ALA A 161 -23.61 -3.80 4.02
CA ALA A 161 -24.80 -2.97 3.87
C ALA A 161 -24.63 -1.58 4.53
N ARG A 162 -24.10 -1.50 5.75
CA ARG A 162 -23.83 -0.22 6.44
C ARG A 162 -22.85 0.66 5.66
N VAL A 163 -21.79 0.07 5.13
CA VAL A 163 -20.80 0.77 4.29
C VAL A 163 -21.45 1.26 3.00
N TRP A 164 -22.30 0.45 2.37
CA TRP A 164 -23.05 0.83 1.18
C TRP A 164 -23.97 2.03 1.42
N GLU A 165 -24.84 1.95 2.43
CA GLU A 165 -25.77 3.04 2.80
C GLU A 165 -25.04 4.35 3.05
N ARG A 166 -23.88 4.29 3.73
CA ARG A 166 -23.04 5.46 3.96
C ARG A 166 -22.49 6.06 2.67
N GLY A 167 -22.00 5.23 1.76
CA GLY A 167 -21.50 5.67 0.46
C GLY A 167 -22.60 6.31 -0.38
N GLU A 168 -23.79 5.72 -0.37
CA GLU A 168 -24.97 6.24 -1.07
C GLU A 168 -25.40 7.61 -0.53
N ALA A 169 -25.34 7.81 0.79
CA ALA A 169 -25.66 9.10 1.42
C ALA A 169 -24.70 10.24 1.01
N LEU A 170 -23.50 9.95 0.50
CA LEU A 170 -22.55 10.94 -0.01
C LEU A 170 -22.77 11.29 -1.50
N ALA A 171 -23.68 10.59 -2.19
CA ALA A 171 -23.95 10.85 -3.59
C ALA A 171 -24.47 12.29 -3.80
N GLY A 172 -23.78 13.04 -4.65
CA GLY A 172 -24.12 14.44 -4.94
C GLY A 172 -23.68 15.45 -3.88
N ALA A 173 -23.01 15.03 -2.80
CA ALA A 173 -22.57 15.94 -1.73
C ALA A 173 -21.32 16.77 -2.08
N TYR A 174 -20.56 16.38 -3.12
CA TYR A 174 -19.36 17.08 -3.53
C TYR A 174 -19.66 18.21 -4.52
N GLU A 175 -19.42 19.45 -4.11
CA GLU A 175 -19.43 20.62 -4.99
C GLU A 175 -17.98 21.08 -5.26
N MET A 176 -17.63 21.24 -6.54
CA MET A 176 -16.33 21.82 -6.92
C MET A 176 -16.28 23.29 -6.49
N ALA A 177 -15.18 23.70 -5.86
CA ALA A 177 -14.91 25.13 -5.64
C ALA A 177 -14.85 25.84 -7.01
N PRO A 178 -15.58 26.96 -7.21
CA PRO A 178 -15.65 27.68 -8.48
C PRO A 178 -14.32 28.30 -8.92
#